data_AF-A0A5R1NR14-F1
#
_entry.id   AF-A0A5R1NR14-F1
#
_cell.length_a   1.000
_cell.length_b   1.000
_cell.length_c   1.000
_cell.angle_alpha   90.00
_cell.angle_beta   90.00
_cell.angle_gamma   90.00
#
_symmetry.space_group_name_H-M   'P 1'
#
loop_
_entity.id
_entity.type
_entity.pdbx_description
1 polymer ?
#
loop_
_entity_poly.entity_id
_entity_poly.type
_entity_poly.pdbx_seq_one_letter_code
_entity_poly.pdbx_strand_id
1 'polypeptide(L)'
;MSEKKTQTMKPATAAQKLGILLEAAPEEFQNATVSRTELAALEANPPAWLVELRANGPHPKQVVAAKLGVSISGLVRGAVTEPLTSAEIQALLQQPPAWLVTERATQYEVREEQIRVKDRDAERARKIAHVARQAAQNEKAGRGR
;
A
#
# COMPACT_ATOMS: atom_id res chain seq x y z
N MET A 1 -4.20 -8.24 35.20
CA MET A 1 -3.54 -8.17 33.89
C MET A 1 -4.63 -8.40 32.85
N SER A 2 -4.98 -7.40 32.04
CA SER A 2 -6.08 -7.52 31.07
C SER A 2 -5.64 -8.45 29.92
N GLU A 3 -6.31 -9.59 29.75
CA GLU A 3 -6.10 -10.49 28.62
C GLU A 3 -6.37 -9.73 27.32
N LYS A 4 -5.29 -9.42 26.59
CA LYS A 4 -5.38 -8.82 25.27
C LYS A 4 -6.09 -9.83 24.35
N LYS A 5 -7.37 -9.59 24.07
CA LYS A 5 -8.17 -10.38 23.13
C LYS A 5 -7.37 -10.58 21.84
N THR A 6 -7.01 -11.83 21.53
CA THR A 6 -6.28 -12.18 20.32
C THR A 6 -7.12 -11.78 19.12
N GLN A 7 -6.70 -10.71 18.43
CA GLN A 7 -7.37 -10.26 17.22
C GLN A 7 -6.93 -11.17 16.07
N THR A 8 -7.83 -12.06 15.68
CA THR A 8 -7.70 -12.92 14.50
C THR A 8 -8.32 -12.23 13.30
N MET A 9 -7.79 -12.52 12.11
CA MET A 9 -8.33 -12.04 10.84
C MET A 9 -8.48 -13.20 9.85
N LYS A 10 -9.35 -12.99 8.86
CA LYS A 10 -9.59 -13.96 7.78
C LYS A 10 -8.29 -14.16 6.96
N PRO A 11 -8.04 -15.38 6.44
CA PRO A 11 -6.93 -15.67 5.54
C PRO A 11 -6.78 -14.65 4.40
N ALA A 12 -7.91 -14.27 3.78
CA ALA A 12 -7.93 -13.25 2.72
C ALA A 12 -7.37 -11.89 3.17
N THR A 13 -7.70 -11.45 4.39
CA THR A 13 -7.15 -10.20 4.95
C THR A 13 -5.66 -10.34 5.26
N ALA A 14 -5.22 -11.50 5.73
CA ALA A 14 -3.81 -11.78 5.98
C ALA A 14 -3.00 -11.81 4.68
N ALA A 15 -3.47 -12.53 3.65
CA ALA A 15 -2.88 -12.55 2.30
C ALA A 15 -2.73 -11.14 1.72
N GLN A 16 -3.79 -10.32 1.82
CA GLN A 16 -3.78 -8.94 1.33
C GLN A 16 -2.73 -8.08 2.06
N LYS A 17 -2.51 -8.30 3.36
CA LYS A 17 -1.47 -7.61 4.14
C LYS A 17 -0.07 -8.12 3.77
N LEU A 18 0.07 -9.42 3.53
CA LEU A 18 1.33 -10.03 3.09
C LEU A 18 1.68 -9.71 1.63
N GLY A 19 0.75 -9.14 0.86
CA GLY A 19 0.96 -8.77 -0.54
C GLY A 19 0.93 -9.96 -1.50
N ILE A 20 0.21 -11.03 -1.16
CA ILE A 20 0.12 -12.25 -1.98
C ILE A 20 -1.33 -12.54 -2.40
N LEU A 21 -1.49 -13.33 -3.46
CA LEU A 21 -2.77 -13.90 -3.84
C LEU A 21 -3.09 -15.09 -2.94
N LEU A 22 -4.24 -15.09 -2.27
CA LEU A 22 -4.63 -16.16 -1.34
C LEU A 22 -4.69 -17.53 -2.03
N GLU A 23 -5.22 -17.59 -3.25
CA GLU A 23 -5.40 -18.82 -4.02
C GLU A 23 -4.07 -19.50 -4.39
N ALA A 24 -2.96 -18.74 -4.36
CA ALA A 24 -1.62 -19.25 -4.62
C ALA A 24 -0.88 -19.68 -3.33
N ALA A 25 -1.43 -19.39 -2.15
CA ALA A 25 -0.84 -19.80 -0.87
C ALA A 25 -1.13 -21.28 -0.58
N PRO A 26 -0.34 -21.94 0.30
CA PRO A 26 -0.62 -23.31 0.74
C PRO A 26 -1.99 -23.46 1.41
N GLU A 27 -2.61 -24.64 1.31
CA GLU A 27 -3.96 -24.91 1.81
C GLU A 27 -4.09 -24.67 3.33
N GLU A 28 -3.02 -24.93 4.09
CA GLU A 28 -2.95 -24.66 5.52
C GLU A 28 -3.13 -23.17 5.83
N PHE A 29 -2.57 -22.30 4.98
CA PHE A 29 -2.74 -20.86 5.11
C PHE A 29 -4.11 -20.41 4.60
N GLN A 30 -4.63 -21.03 3.54
CA GLN A 30 -5.95 -20.67 2.97
C GLN A 30 -7.10 -20.92 3.95
N ASN A 31 -7.00 -21.97 4.76
CA ASN A 31 -8.07 -22.40 5.67
C ASN A 31 -7.90 -21.92 7.12
N ALA A 32 -6.70 -21.47 7.53
CA ALA A 32 -6.43 -21.07 8.90
C ALA A 32 -6.63 -19.56 9.15
N THR A 33 -7.39 -19.21 10.20
CA THR A 33 -7.44 -17.82 10.66
C THR A 33 -6.09 -17.38 11.21
N VAL A 34 -5.65 -16.18 10.85
CA VAL A 34 -4.33 -15.67 11.22
C VAL A 34 -4.47 -14.59 12.28
N SER A 35 -3.78 -14.74 13.41
CA SER A 35 -3.67 -13.71 14.43
C SER A 35 -2.72 -12.59 14.01
N ARG A 36 -2.84 -11.43 14.66
CA ARG A 36 -1.89 -10.33 14.43
C ARG A 36 -0.43 -10.74 14.70
N THR A 37 -0.21 -11.60 15.69
CA THR A 37 1.13 -12.07 16.08
C THR A 37 1.71 -13.01 15.03
N GLU A 38 0.90 -13.94 14.51
CA GLU A 38 1.34 -14.85 13.43
C GLU A 38 1.62 -14.09 12.14
N LEU A 39 0.79 -13.11 11.78
CA LEU A 39 1.05 -12.25 10.63
C LEU A 39 2.40 -11.54 10.78
N ALA A 40 2.68 -10.96 11.95
CA ALA A 40 3.96 -10.30 12.21
C ALA A 40 5.14 -11.29 12.15
N ALA A 41 4.95 -12.54 12.61
CA ALA A 41 5.97 -13.58 12.51
C ALA A 41 6.25 -13.98 11.05
N LEU A 42 5.20 -14.10 10.22
CA LEU A 42 5.34 -14.36 8.77
C LEU A 42 6.01 -13.19 8.04
N GLU A 43 5.80 -11.96 8.49
CA GLU A 43 6.48 -10.78 7.94
C GLU A 43 7.95 -10.72 8.35
N ALA A 44 8.26 -11.04 9.61
CA ALA A 44 9.62 -10.99 10.16
C ALA A 44 10.50 -12.15 9.65
N ASN A 45 9.95 -13.35 9.61
CA ASN A 45 10.64 -14.57 9.18
C ASN A 45 9.82 -15.27 8.09
N PRO A 46 9.81 -14.74 6.86
CA PRO A 46 8.99 -15.27 5.79
C PRO A 46 9.45 -16.68 5.40
N PRO A 47 8.54 -17.69 5.39
CA PRO A 47 8.87 -19.02 4.91
C PRO A 47 9.17 -19.01 3.39
N ALA A 48 9.83 -20.06 2.90
CA ALA A 48 10.28 -20.15 1.51
C ALA A 48 9.14 -19.94 0.49
N TRP A 49 7.96 -20.54 0.72
CA TRP A 49 6.80 -20.36 -0.16
C TRP A 49 6.34 -18.90 -0.24
N LEU A 50 6.43 -18.14 0.87
CA LEU A 50 6.01 -16.74 0.91
C LEU A 50 7.01 -15.85 0.16
N VAL A 51 8.31 -16.16 0.30
CA VAL A 51 9.37 -15.49 -0.46
C VAL A 51 9.17 -15.73 -1.96
N GLU A 52 8.94 -16.97 -2.37
CA GLU A 52 8.74 -17.34 -3.76
C GLU A 52 7.51 -16.66 -4.37
N LEU A 53 6.38 -16.66 -3.67
CA LEU A 53 5.17 -15.98 -4.14
C LEU A 53 5.36 -14.47 -4.30
N ARG A 54 6.09 -13.82 -3.38
CA ARG A 54 6.41 -12.39 -3.49
C ARG A 54 7.39 -12.09 -4.62
N ALA A 55 8.29 -13.01 -4.91
CA ALA A 55 9.29 -12.85 -5.96
C ALA A 55 8.69 -13.09 -7.35
N ASN A 56 8.00 -14.21 -7.54
CA ASN A 56 7.65 -14.75 -8.86
C ASN A 56 6.17 -15.02 -9.05
N GLY A 57 5.46 -15.31 -7.95
CA GLY A 57 4.09 -15.80 -7.97
C GLY A 57 3.08 -14.87 -8.63
N PRO A 58 1.86 -15.37 -8.88
CA PRO A 58 0.77 -14.54 -9.36
C PRO A 58 0.50 -13.42 -8.34
N HIS A 59 0.76 -12.18 -8.75
CA HIS A 59 0.66 -11.02 -7.90
C HIS A 59 -0.80 -10.55 -7.82
N PRO A 60 -1.29 -10.16 -6.64
CA PRO A 60 -2.60 -9.53 -6.54
C PRO A 60 -2.60 -8.19 -7.29
N LYS A 61 -3.79 -7.75 -7.75
CA LYS A 61 -3.98 -6.51 -8.54
C LYS A 61 -3.25 -5.29 -7.98
N GLN A 62 -3.19 -5.17 -6.65
CA GLN A 62 -2.47 -4.10 -5.95
C GLN A 62 -0.98 -4.09 -6.27
N VAL A 63 -0.35 -5.26 -6.22
CA VAL A 63 1.08 -5.44 -6.46
C VAL A 63 1.37 -5.33 -7.96
N VAL A 64 0.49 -5.86 -8.82
CA VAL A 64 0.59 -5.68 -10.28
C VAL A 64 0.57 -4.20 -10.67
N ALA A 65 -0.43 -3.45 -10.19
CA ALA A 65 -0.55 -2.02 -10.47
C ALA A 65 0.68 -1.23 -9.98
N ALA A 66 1.17 -1.56 -8.78
CA ALA A 66 2.38 -0.96 -8.22
C ALA A 66 3.62 -1.25 -9.08
N LYS A 67 3.83 -2.51 -9.50
CA LYS A 67 4.96 -2.92 -10.35
C LYS A 67 4.91 -2.29 -11.75
N LEU A 68 3.72 -2.16 -12.34
CA LEU A 68 3.51 -1.51 -13.64
C LEU A 68 3.54 0.02 -13.56
N GLY A 69 3.48 0.60 -12.36
CA GLY A 69 3.50 2.05 -12.16
C GLY A 69 2.19 2.74 -12.57
N VAL A 70 1.06 2.04 -12.46
CA VAL A 70 -0.28 2.54 -12.83
C VAL A 70 -1.23 2.51 -11.62
N SER A 71 -2.41 3.10 -11.76
CA SER A 71 -3.50 2.91 -10.78
C SER A 71 -4.22 1.58 -11.01
N ILE A 72 -4.91 1.07 -9.99
CA ILE A 72 -5.77 -0.13 -10.14
C ILE A 72 -6.85 0.12 -11.19
N SER A 73 -7.44 1.32 -11.21
CA SER A 73 -8.45 1.67 -12.22
C SER A 73 -7.84 1.71 -13.62
N GLY A 74 -6.59 2.14 -13.77
CA GLY A 74 -5.85 2.07 -15.02
C GLY A 74 -5.60 0.63 -15.48
N LEU A 75 -5.29 -0.26 -14.54
CA LEU A 75 -5.16 -1.69 -14.81
C LEU A 75 -6.47 -2.30 -15.36
N VAL A 76 -7.61 -1.93 -14.77
CA VAL A 76 -8.95 -2.37 -15.23
C VAL A 76 -9.27 -1.80 -16.62
N ARG A 77 -8.92 -0.53 -16.91
CA ARG A 77 -9.08 0.06 -18.25
C ARG A 77 -8.20 -0.62 -19.30
N GLY A 78 -7.03 -1.11 -18.90
CA GLY A 78 -6.16 -1.97 -19.71
C GLY A 78 -6.67 -3.41 -19.88
N ALA A 79 -7.87 -3.72 -19.40
CA ALA A 79 -8.49 -5.05 -19.40
C ALA A 79 -7.65 -6.14 -18.70
N VAL A 80 -6.76 -5.76 -17.77
CA VAL A 80 -6.00 -6.70 -16.96
C VAL A 80 -6.79 -6.98 -15.67
N THR A 81 -7.56 -8.06 -15.68
CA THR A 81 -8.37 -8.49 -14.53
C THR A 81 -7.76 -9.65 -13.75
N GLU A 82 -6.87 -10.40 -14.37
CA GLU A 82 -6.26 -11.58 -13.78
C GLU A 82 -4.96 -11.22 -13.01
N PRO A 83 -4.59 -12.02 -11.99
CA PRO A 83 -3.27 -11.95 -11.38
C PRO A 83 -2.19 -12.14 -12.44
N LEU A 84 -1.10 -11.36 -12.34
CA LEU A 84 0.06 -11.50 -13.22
C LEU A 84 1.28 -11.93 -12.44
N THR A 85 2.04 -12.86 -12.99
CA THR A 85 3.37 -13.24 -12.50
C THR A 85 4.40 -12.14 -12.74
N SER A 86 5.56 -12.22 -12.08
CA SER A 86 6.66 -11.30 -12.36
C SER A 86 7.12 -11.38 -13.82
N ALA A 87 7.09 -12.56 -14.44
CA ALA A 87 7.49 -12.74 -15.84
C ALA A 87 6.55 -12.01 -16.82
N GLU A 88 5.23 -12.12 -16.62
CA GLU A 88 4.23 -11.44 -17.46
C GLU A 88 4.30 -9.92 -17.28
N ILE A 89 4.51 -9.45 -16.05
CA ILE A 89 4.75 -8.02 -15.77
C ILE A 89 5.98 -7.53 -16.52
N GLN A 90 7.08 -8.28 -16.49
CA GLN A 90 8.29 -7.93 -17.24
C GLN A 90 8.03 -7.90 -18.75
N ALA A 91 7.29 -8.87 -19.30
CA ALA A 91 6.92 -8.86 -20.71
C ALA A 91 6.13 -7.59 -21.10
N LEU A 92 5.15 -7.19 -20.27
CA LEU A 92 4.42 -5.93 -20.47
C LEU A 92 5.32 -4.69 -20.39
N LEU A 93 6.33 -4.69 -19.51
CA LEU A 93 7.26 -3.56 -19.39
C LEU A 93 8.26 -3.48 -20.55
N GLN A 94 8.67 -4.63 -21.11
CA GLN A 94 9.55 -4.68 -22.27
C GLN A 94 8.85 -4.30 -23.57
N GLN A 95 7.57 -4.65 -23.70
CA GLN A 95 6.74 -4.30 -24.85
C GLN A 95 5.47 -3.59 -24.37
N PRO A 96 5.60 -2.32 -23.92
CA PRO A 96 4.49 -1.61 -23.31
C PRO A 96 3.39 -1.35 -24.33
N PRO A 97 2.18 -1.91 -24.14
CA PRO A 97 1.05 -1.57 -24.99
C PRO A 97 0.66 -0.11 -24.79
N ALA A 98 -0.06 0.47 -25.77
CA ALA A 98 -0.44 1.88 -25.76
C ALA A 98 -1.16 2.30 -24.46
N TRP A 99 -2.07 1.47 -23.95
CA TRP A 99 -2.78 1.75 -22.69
C TRP A 99 -1.81 1.88 -21.51
N LEU A 100 -0.76 1.04 -21.43
CA LEU A 100 0.18 1.06 -20.32
C LEU A 100 1.02 2.34 -20.34
N VAL A 101 1.40 2.80 -21.53
CA VAL A 101 2.12 4.08 -21.70
C VAL A 101 1.26 5.25 -21.21
N THR A 102 0.01 5.33 -21.67
CA THR A 102 -0.93 6.40 -21.29
C THR A 102 -1.22 6.39 -19.78
N GLU A 103 -1.48 5.21 -19.21
CA GLU A 103 -1.80 5.07 -17.79
C GLU A 103 -0.60 5.41 -16.89
N ARG A 104 0.64 5.08 -17.30
CA ARG A 104 1.84 5.46 -16.56
C ARG A 104 2.07 6.97 -16.58
N ALA A 105 1.86 7.62 -17.72
CA ALA A 105 1.93 9.08 -17.83
C ALA A 105 0.91 9.76 -16.90
N THR A 106 -0.34 9.28 -16.95
CA THR A 106 -1.43 9.77 -16.09
C THR A 106 -1.09 9.58 -14.61
N GLN A 107 -0.60 8.40 -14.23
CA GLN A 107 -0.22 8.10 -12.84
C GLN A 107 0.94 8.97 -12.36
N TYR A 108 1.89 9.32 -13.24
CA TYR A 108 2.97 10.24 -12.92
C TYR A 108 2.45 11.65 -12.64
N GLU A 109 1.62 12.20 -13.53
CA GLU A 109 1.02 13.54 -13.35
C GLU A 109 0.19 13.63 -12.05
N VAL A 110 -0.61 12.60 -11.76
CA VAL A 110 -1.39 12.53 -10.52
C VAL A 110 -0.49 12.50 -9.29
N ARG A 111 0.65 11.80 -9.33
CA ARG A 111 1.60 11.76 -8.20
C ARG A 111 2.27 13.10 -7.97
N GLU A 112 2.71 13.77 -9.03
CA GLU A 112 3.29 15.12 -8.94
C GLU A 112 2.28 16.11 -8.33
N GLU A 113 1.03 16.05 -8.78
CA GLU A 113 -0.04 16.90 -8.23
C GLU A 113 -0.31 16.60 -6.75
N GLN A 114 -0.35 15.32 -6.36
CA GLN A 114 -0.51 14.93 -4.96
C GLN A 114 0.63 15.45 -4.07
N ILE A 115 1.87 15.40 -4.56
CA ILE A 115 3.03 15.96 -3.85
C ILE A 115 2.85 17.47 -3.67
N ARG A 116 2.54 18.19 -4.74
CA ARG A 116 2.31 19.65 -4.70
C ARG A 116 1.22 20.04 -3.71
N VAL A 117 0.08 19.34 -3.73
CA VAL A 117 -1.03 19.59 -2.81
C VAL A 117 -0.62 19.32 -1.37
N LYS A 118 0.08 18.21 -1.11
CA LYS A 118 0.56 17.84 0.22
C LYS A 118 1.53 18.88 0.78
N ASP A 119 2.48 19.36 -0.02
CA ASP A 119 3.45 20.36 0.40
C ASP A 119 2.79 21.69 0.73
N ARG A 120 1.87 22.13 -0.13
CA ARG A 120 1.04 23.33 0.09
C ARG A 120 0.24 23.23 1.38
N ASP A 121 -0.39 22.09 1.63
CA ASP A 121 -1.22 21.89 2.81
C ASP A 121 -0.37 21.77 4.09
N ALA A 122 0.82 21.16 4.00
CA ALA A 122 1.80 21.14 5.07
C ALA A 122 2.32 22.56 5.41
N GLU A 123 2.58 23.40 4.41
CA GLU A 123 2.98 24.80 4.61
C GLU A 123 1.88 25.59 5.32
N ARG A 124 0.63 25.47 4.86
CA ARG A 124 -0.53 26.12 5.51
C ARG A 124 -0.67 25.65 6.95
N ALA A 125 -0.58 24.36 7.21
CA ALA A 125 -0.65 23.81 8.56
C ALA A 125 0.46 24.36 9.47
N ARG A 126 1.70 24.49 8.97
CA ARG A 126 2.81 25.12 9.70
C ARG A 126 2.54 26.58 10.02
N LYS A 127 2.02 27.36 9.06
CA LYS A 127 1.65 28.78 9.27
C LYS A 127 0.57 28.92 10.34
N ILE A 128 -0.49 28.12 10.24
CA ILE A 128 -1.59 28.12 11.23
C ILE A 128 -1.06 27.76 12.62
N ALA A 129 -0.24 26.69 12.72
CA ALA A 129 0.35 26.28 13.99
C ALA A 129 1.28 27.36 14.57
N HIS A 130 2.03 28.08 13.72
CA HIS A 130 2.88 29.19 14.15
C HIS A 130 2.07 30.35 14.73
N VAL A 131 1.03 30.80 14.02
CA VAL A 131 0.14 31.88 14.49
C VAL A 131 -0.55 31.47 15.80
N ALA A 132 -1.05 30.25 15.90
CA ALA A 132 -1.68 29.75 17.12
C ALA A 132 -0.70 29.72 18.31
N ARG A 133 0.55 29.30 18.09
CA ARG A 133 1.60 29.33 19.13
C ARG A 133 1.91 30.75 19.57
N GLN A 134 2.04 31.70 18.65
CA GLN A 134 2.31 33.10 18.98
C GLN A 134 1.16 33.71 19.79
N ALA A 135 -0.09 33.47 19.40
CA ALA A 135 -1.26 33.95 20.15
C ALA A 135 -1.26 33.41 21.58
N ALA A 136 -1.00 32.11 21.77
CA ALA A 136 -0.95 31.48 23.10
C ALA A 136 0.21 32.01 23.96
N GLN A 137 1.36 32.35 23.36
CA GLN A 137 2.48 32.96 24.08
C GLN A 137 2.15 34.38 24.54
N ASN A 138 1.53 35.18 23.65
CA ASN A 138 1.13 36.55 23.97
C ASN A 138 0.06 36.59 25.08
N GLU A 139 -0.92 35.68 25.05
CA GLU A 139 -1.93 35.57 26.10
C GLU A 139 -1.33 35.22 27.46
N LYS A 140 -0.38 34.28 27.51
CA LYS A 140 0.36 33.93 28.74
C LYS A 140 1.19 35.10 29.27
N ALA A 141 1.85 35.85 28.40
CA ALA A 141 2.63 37.03 28.77
C ALA A 141 1.75 38.20 29.26
N GLY A 142 0.50 38.27 28.81
CA GLY A 142 -0.49 39.25 29.26
C GLY A 142 -1.10 38.94 30.63
N ARG A 143 -1.29 37.65 30.97
CA ARG A 143 -1.83 37.21 32.27
C ARG A 143 -0.86 37.27 33.44
N GLY A 144 0.44 37.44 33.17
CA GLY A 144 1.50 37.53 34.20
C GLY A 144 1.87 38.96 34.60
N ARG A 145 1.15 39.98 34.12
CA ARG A 145 1.32 41.39 34.48
C ARG A 145 0.12 41.91 35.27
#